data_AF-A0A915D5H0-F1
#
_entry.id   AF-A0A915D5H0-F1
#
_cell.length_a   1.000
_cell.length_b   1.000
_cell.length_c   1.000
_cell.angle_alpha   90.00
_cell.angle_beta   90.00
_cell.angle_gamma   90.00
#
_symmetry.space_group_name_H-M   'P 1'
#
loop_
_entity.id
_entity.type
_entity.pdbx_description
1 polymer ?
#
loop_
_entity_poly.entity_id
_entity_poly.type
_entity_poly.pdbx_seq_one_letter_code
_entity_poly.pdbx_strand_id
1 'polypeptide(L)'
;MNLVSLARVADATWRKYKSDNDSIVTDLFHGQLKSTTICKNCSAESVTFDPFCYLSLPLPLPPTTTKNWFYGPIEPKEQEVSISECLRNFTEPEEIERSCQCGYKLCKRFSIFGDFPRYWWFT
;
A
#
# COMPACT_ATOMS: atom_id res chain seq x y z
N MET A 1 9.70 -8.44 -16.23
CA MET A 1 9.90 -9.50 -15.21
C MET A 1 8.72 -10.46 -15.28
N ASN A 2 8.92 -11.78 -15.14
CA ASN A 2 7.82 -12.76 -15.19
C ASN A 2 7.24 -12.99 -13.78
N LEU A 3 5.93 -13.23 -13.66
CA LEU A 3 5.23 -13.42 -12.37
C LEU A 3 5.86 -14.52 -11.51
N VAL A 4 6.37 -15.58 -12.13
CA VAL A 4 7.08 -16.68 -11.46
C VAL A 4 8.35 -16.19 -10.72
N SER A 5 9.05 -15.20 -11.27
CA SER A 5 10.25 -14.65 -10.61
C SER A 5 9.91 -13.79 -9.39
N LEU A 6 8.78 -13.08 -9.41
CA LEU A 6 8.39 -12.20 -8.31
C LEU A 6 7.98 -13.00 -7.06
N ALA A 7 7.27 -14.12 -7.24
CA ALA A 7 6.94 -15.03 -6.15
C ALA A 7 8.21 -15.53 -5.44
N ARG A 8 9.21 -15.99 -6.20
CA ARG A 8 10.48 -16.46 -5.61
C ARG A 8 11.23 -15.38 -4.83
N VAL A 9 11.21 -14.15 -5.31
CA VAL A 9 11.84 -13.01 -4.63
C VAL A 9 11.07 -12.66 -3.35
N ALA A 10 9.74 -12.68 -3.39
CA ALA A 10 8.88 -12.50 -2.22
C ALA A 10 9.22 -13.53 -1.13
N ASP A 11 9.26 -14.82 -1.50
CA ASP A 11 9.56 -15.93 -0.61
C ASP A 11 10.96 -15.82 0.01
N ALA A 12 11.97 -15.54 -0.81
CA ALA A 12 13.34 -15.39 -0.34
C ALA A 12 13.48 -14.20 0.62
N THR A 13 12.82 -13.09 0.31
CA THR A 13 12.81 -11.89 1.16
C THR A 13 12.10 -12.17 2.49
N TRP A 14 10.98 -12.91 2.46
CA TRP A 14 10.25 -13.28 3.67
C TRP A 14 11.05 -14.23 4.56
N ARG A 15 11.66 -15.26 3.98
CA ARG A 15 12.52 -16.20 4.74
C ARG A 15 13.69 -15.50 5.39
N LYS A 16 14.32 -14.56 4.68
CA LYS A 16 15.39 -13.73 5.25
C LYS A 16 14.88 -12.85 6.39
N TYR A 17 13.71 -12.24 6.24
CA TYR A 17 13.12 -11.46 7.33
C TYR A 17 12.85 -12.32 8.57
N LYS A 18 12.27 -13.51 8.38
CA LYS A 18 11.99 -14.46 9.47
C LYS A 18 13.24 -15.03 10.13
N SER A 19 14.36 -15.21 9.42
CA SER A 19 15.59 -15.72 10.05
C SER A 19 16.11 -14.79 11.14
N ASP A 20 15.87 -13.49 10.98
CA ASP A 20 16.29 -12.47 11.93
C ASP A 20 15.19 -12.16 12.96
N ASN A 21 13.94 -12.51 12.68
CA ASN A 21 12.74 -12.17 13.46
C ASN A 21 11.86 -13.42 13.68
N ASP A 22 12.42 -14.47 14.29
CA ASP A 22 11.69 -15.71 14.54
C ASP A 22 10.94 -15.64 15.88
N SER A 23 9.66 -15.26 15.82
CA SER A 23 8.82 -15.13 17.02
C SER A 23 7.34 -15.37 16.73
N ILE A 24 6.58 -15.71 17.77
CA ILE A 24 5.12 -15.85 17.70
C ILE A 24 4.43 -14.55 17.24
N VAL A 25 5.02 -13.38 17.55
CA VAL A 25 4.49 -12.09 17.10
C VAL A 25 4.62 -11.97 15.57
N THR A 26 5.75 -12.41 15.03
CA THR A 26 6.00 -12.42 13.59
C THR A 26 5.05 -13.37 12.87
N ASP A 27 4.78 -14.55 13.45
CA ASP A 27 3.85 -15.51 12.87
C ASP A 27 2.39 -15.03 12.88
N LEU A 28 1.97 -14.30 13.94
CA LEU A 28 0.58 -13.88 14.10
C LEU A 28 0.24 -12.54 13.45
N PHE A 29 1.16 -11.58 13.48
CA PHE A 29 0.84 -10.20 13.13
C PHE A 29 1.57 -9.70 11.89
N HIS A 30 2.63 -10.37 11.44
CA HIS A 30 3.42 -9.85 10.34
C HIS A 30 2.96 -10.43 9.00
N GLY A 31 2.85 -9.55 8.01
CA GLY A 31 2.67 -9.92 6.61
C GLY A 31 3.74 -9.29 5.73
N GLN A 32 3.63 -9.47 4.41
CA GLN A 32 4.54 -8.88 3.43
C GLN A 32 3.78 -8.00 2.43
N LEU A 33 4.18 -6.73 2.31
CA LEU A 33 3.66 -5.79 1.32
C LEU A 33 4.49 -5.85 0.04
N LYS A 34 3.83 -5.94 -1.11
CA LYS A 34 4.46 -5.67 -2.40
C LYS A 34 4.30 -4.18 -2.72
N SER A 35 5.41 -3.45 -2.83
CA SER A 35 5.42 -2.07 -3.29
C SER A 35 6.07 -1.99 -4.66
N THR A 36 5.42 -1.28 -5.59
CA THR A 36 5.93 -1.09 -6.96
C THR A 36 6.13 0.39 -7.20
N THR A 37 7.35 0.78 -7.59
CA THR A 37 7.67 2.16 -7.98
C THR A 37 7.96 2.22 -9.48
N ILE A 38 7.35 3.18 -10.16
CA ILE A 38 7.48 3.38 -11.60
C ILE A 38 7.86 4.84 -11.88
N CYS A 39 8.90 5.05 -12.69
CA CYS A 39 9.21 6.37 -13.23
C CYS A 39 8.38 6.65 -14.48
N LYS A 40 7.59 7.73 -14.49
CA LYS A 40 6.74 8.11 -15.64
C LYS A 40 7.51 8.57 -16.89
N ASN A 41 8.82 8.81 -16.79
CA ASN A 41 9.65 9.27 -17.90
C ASN A 41 10.44 8.14 -18.56
N CYS A 42 11.27 7.43 -17.78
CA CYS A 42 12.10 6.34 -18.32
C CYS A 42 11.44 4.96 -18.22
N SER A 43 10.24 4.87 -17.64
CA SER A 43 9.52 3.61 -17.40
C SER A 43 10.28 2.58 -16.56
N ALA A 44 11.30 3.02 -15.82
CA ALA A 44 12.00 2.16 -14.87
C ALA A 44 11.03 1.73 -13.76
N GLU A 45 10.94 0.42 -13.56
CA GLU A 45 10.10 -0.21 -12.54
C GLU A 45 10.98 -0.90 -11.50
N SER A 46 10.64 -0.73 -10.23
CA SER A 46 11.25 -1.44 -9.12
C SER A 46 10.17 -2.01 -8.21
N VAL A 47 10.35 -3.28 -7.83
CA VAL A 47 9.45 -3.98 -6.90
C VAL A 47 10.20 -4.26 -5.61
N THR A 48 9.60 -3.92 -4.47
CA THR A 48 10.11 -4.26 -3.13
C THR A 48 9.07 -5.09 -2.37
N PHE A 49 9.57 -5.95 -1.48
CA PHE A 49 8.76 -6.79 -0.61
C PHE A 49 9.13 -6.47 0.84
N ASP A 50 8.26 -5.72 1.51
CA ASP A 50 8.56 -5.15 2.82
C ASP A 50 7.68 -5.81 3.90
N PRO A 51 8.25 -6.28 5.03
CA PRO A 51 7.46 -6.80 6.14
C PRO A 51 6.62 -5.69 6.79
N PHE A 52 5.42 -6.01 7.27
CA PHE A 52 4.56 -5.09 8.02
C PHE A 52 3.85 -5.82 9.15
N CYS A 53 3.53 -5.14 10.25
CA CYS A 53 2.71 -5.68 11.34
C CYS A 53 1.41 -4.90 11.59
N TYR A 54 1.23 -3.77 10.89
CA TYR A 54 -0.01 -2.98 10.85
C TYR A 54 -0.03 -2.14 9.56
N LEU A 55 -1.22 -1.62 9.21
CA LEU A 55 -1.41 -0.70 8.09
C LEU A 55 -1.95 0.65 8.58
N SER A 56 -1.26 1.72 8.22
CA SER A 56 -1.75 3.08 8.41
C SER A 56 -2.64 3.46 7.23
N LEU A 57 -3.96 3.40 7.42
CA LEU A 57 -4.91 3.67 6.34
C LEU A 57 -5.29 5.16 6.29
N PRO A 58 -5.21 5.82 5.12
CA PRO A 58 -5.65 7.20 4.99
C PRO A 58 -7.18 7.28 5.08
N LEU A 59 -7.67 8.19 5.92
CA LEU A 59 -9.10 8.47 5.99
C LEU A 59 -9.52 9.31 4.77
N PRO A 60 -10.67 9.02 4.14
CA PRO A 60 -11.21 9.88 3.10
C PRO A 60 -11.53 11.25 3.71
N LEU A 61 -11.14 12.31 3.00
CA LEU A 61 -11.46 13.66 3.42
C LEU A 61 -12.97 13.89 3.29
N PRO A 62 -13.57 14.67 4.20
CA PRO A 62 -14.95 15.06 4.04
C PRO A 62 -15.12 15.84 2.74
N PRO A 63 -16.24 15.63 2.01
CA PRO A 63 -16.54 16.43 0.85
C PRO A 63 -16.47 17.90 1.25
N THR A 64 -15.76 18.71 0.47
CA THR A 64 -15.68 20.14 0.70
C THR A 64 -17.09 20.71 0.57
N THR A 65 -17.77 20.90 1.69
CA THR A 65 -19.03 21.63 1.73
C THR A 65 -18.72 23.03 1.22
N THR A 66 -19.11 23.34 -0.02
CA THR A 66 -19.17 24.71 -0.48
C THR A 66 -20.14 25.42 0.46
N LYS A 67 -19.59 26.21 1.39
CA LYS A 67 -20.39 27.03 2.31
C LYS A 67 -21.16 28.03 1.45
N ASN A 68 -22.39 27.68 1.10
CA ASN A 68 -23.27 28.60 0.44
C ASN A 68 -23.93 29.44 1.54
N TRP A 69 -23.42 30.65 1.74
CA TRP A 69 -23.80 31.55 2.85
C TRP A 69 -25.32 31.79 2.95
N PHE A 70 -26.03 31.69 1.82
CA PHE A 70 -27.48 31.87 1.74
C PHE A 70 -28.31 30.83 2.51
N TYR A 71 -27.77 29.64 2.80
CA TYR A 71 -28.54 28.53 3.37
C TYR A 71 -28.38 28.36 4.89
N GLY A 72 -27.68 29.28 5.57
CA GLY A 72 -27.42 29.16 7.01
C GLY A 72 -26.39 28.07 7.36
N PRO A 73 -26.19 27.77 8.66
CA PRO A 73 -25.26 26.72 9.09
C PRO A 73 -25.72 25.35 8.58
N ILE A 74 -24.88 24.70 7.77
CA ILE A 74 -25.11 23.32 7.35
C ILE A 74 -24.71 22.43 8.52
N GLU A 75 -25.66 21.67 9.07
CA GLU A 75 -25.34 20.64 10.07
C GLU A 75 -24.29 19.67 9.48
N PRO A 76 -23.22 19.33 10.21
CA PRO A 76 -22.23 18.39 9.71
C PRO A 76 -22.93 17.04 9.50
N LYS A 77 -23.13 16.66 8.24
CA LYS A 77 -23.64 15.34 7.92
C LYS A 77 -22.60 14.33 8.40
N GLU A 78 -23.00 13.43 9.29
CA GLU A 78 -22.13 12.32 9.71
C GLU A 78 -21.67 11.57 8.46
N GLN A 79 -20.35 11.52 8.26
CA GLN A 79 -19.75 10.79 7.16
C GLN A 79 -19.43 9.38 7.65
N GLU A 80 -20.21 8.42 7.19
CA GLU A 80 -19.86 7.01 7.35
C GLU A 80 -18.66 6.70 6.45
N VAL A 81 -17.59 6.17 7.05
CA VAL A 81 -16.37 5.78 6.36
C VAL A 81 -16.24 4.26 6.42
N SER A 82 -16.08 3.62 5.26
CA SER A 82 -15.85 2.18 5.18
C SER A 82 -14.36 1.86 5.24
N ILE A 83 -13.98 0.84 6.02
CA ILE A 83 -12.60 0.30 6.02
C ILE A 83 -12.17 -0.12 4.61
N SER A 84 -13.12 -0.65 3.82
CA SER A 84 -12.84 -1.04 2.43
C SER A 84 -12.43 0.16 1.56
N GLU A 85 -12.93 1.36 1.86
CA GLU A 85 -12.53 2.59 1.17
C GLU A 85 -11.12 3.02 1.58
N CYS A 86 -10.81 3.00 2.88
CA CYS A 86 -9.47 3.33 3.35
C CYS A 86 -8.41 2.36 2.80
N LEU A 87 -8.75 1.07 2.66
CA LEU A 87 -7.88 0.06 2.04
C LEU A 87 -7.67 0.33 0.54
N ARG A 88 -8.72 0.75 -0.19
CA ARG A 88 -8.57 1.15 -1.60
C ARG A 88 -7.63 2.35 -1.71
N ASN A 89 -7.88 3.40 -0.92
CA ASN A 89 -7.05 4.61 -0.90
C ASN A 89 -5.59 4.30 -0.58
N PHE A 90 -5.32 3.37 0.35
CA PHE A 90 -3.97 2.90 0.66
C PHE A 90 -3.27 2.24 -0.55
N THR A 91 -4.03 1.58 -1.43
CA THR A 91 -3.50 0.93 -2.64
C THR A 91 -3.51 1.81 -3.89
N GLU A 92 -3.99 3.06 -3.80
CA GLU A 92 -3.97 3.98 -4.92
C GLU A 92 -2.52 4.42 -5.24
N PRO A 93 -2.19 4.64 -6.52
CA PRO A 93 -0.86 5.11 -6.91
C PRO A 93 -0.65 6.56 -6.47
N GLU A 94 0.45 6.82 -5.78
CA GLU A 94 0.84 8.15 -5.30
C GLU A 94 2.18 8.58 -5.89
N GLU A 95 2.39 9.88 -6.07
CA GLU A 95 3.70 10.43 -6.41
C GLU A 95 4.51 10.64 -5.14
N ILE A 96 5.71 10.07 -5.09
CA ILE A 96 6.59 10.16 -3.93
C ILE A 96 7.64 11.26 -4.12
N GLU A 97 8.17 11.78 -3.01
CA GLU A 97 9.18 12.85 -3.06
C GLU A 97 10.48 12.42 -3.76
N ARG A 98 10.80 11.12 -3.71
CA ARG A 98 11.98 10.52 -4.33
C ARG A 98 11.91 10.61 -5.87
N SER A 99 13.07 10.86 -6.48
CA SER A 99 13.21 10.93 -7.94
C SER A 99 13.99 9.74 -8.49
N CYS A 100 13.70 9.38 -9.73
CA CYS A 100 14.51 8.48 -10.53
C CYS A 100 15.85 9.14 -10.92
N GLN A 101 16.82 8.34 -11.36
CA GLN A 101 18.12 8.83 -11.86
C GLN A 101 17.98 9.82 -13.04
N CYS A 102 16.88 9.76 -13.80
CA CYS A 102 16.58 10.73 -14.86
C CYS A 102 15.95 12.04 -14.36
N GLY A 103 15.85 12.27 -13.04
CA GLY A 103 15.31 13.49 -12.43
C GLY A 103 13.79 13.53 -12.26
N TYR A 104 13.04 12.59 -12.83
CA TYR A 104 11.57 12.56 -12.72
C TYR A 104 11.08 11.90 -11.44
N LYS A 105 9.91 12.35 -10.97
CA LYS A 105 9.23 11.80 -9.80
C LYS A 105 8.87 10.33 -10.01
N LEU A 106 8.97 9.57 -8.92
CA LEU A 106 8.55 8.19 -8.87
C LEU A 106 7.07 8.12 -8.45
N CYS A 107 6.33 7.19 -9.06
CA CYS A 107 4.98 6.86 -8.64
C CYS A 107 5.02 5.51 -7.93
N LYS A 108 4.52 5.44 -6.70
CA LYS A 108 4.50 4.24 -5.86
C LYS A 108 3.08 3.73 -5.72
N ARG A 109 2.91 2.40 -5.76
CA ARG A 109 1.64 1.74 -5.43
C ARG A 109 1.89 0.53 -4.55
N PHE A 110 1.02 0.31 -3.57
CA PHE A 110 1.00 -0.92 -2.77
C PHE A 110 0.05 -1.97 -3.36
N SER A 111 0.37 -3.23 -3.15
CA SER A 111 -0.53 -4.36 -3.37
C SER A 111 -0.62 -5.17 -2.09
N ILE A 112 -1.79 -5.13 -1.44
CA ILE A 112 -2.11 -5.89 -0.24
C ILE A 112 -2.69 -7.27 -0.59
N PHE A 113 -3.36 -7.37 -1.73
CA PHE A 113 -3.90 -8.60 -2.28
C PHE A 113 -2.95 -9.09 -3.38
N GLY A 114 -2.05 -9.99 -3.01
CA GLY A 114 -1.24 -10.68 -3.99
C GLY A 114 -2.09 -11.72 -4.72
N ASP A 115 -2.07 -11.71 -6.06
CA ASP A 115 -2.30 -12.90 -6.89
C ASP A 115 -1.17 -13.93 -6.68
N PHE A 116 -0.87 -14.23 -5.41
CA PHE A 116 0.08 -15.22 -5.00
C PHE A 116 -0.67 -16.33 -4.25
N PRO A 117 -0.23 -17.59 -4.40
CA PRO A 117 -1.03 -18.73 -3.97
C PRO A 117 -1.45 -18.63 -2.50
N ARG A 118 -2.68 -19.04 -2.19
CA ARG A 118 -3.37 -18.86 -0.90
C ARG A 118 -2.67 -19.44 0.34
N TYR A 119 -1.53 -20.11 0.21
CA TYR A 119 -0.80 -20.76 1.30
C TYR A 119 0.06 -19.81 2.17
N TRP A 120 -0.13 -18.49 2.07
CA TRP A 120 0.63 -17.49 2.83
C TRP A 120 -0.19 -16.79 3.93
N TRP A 121 -1.47 -17.10 4.06
CA TRP A 121 -2.38 -16.45 5.02
C TRP A 121 -2.84 -17.37 6.15
N PHE A 122 -2.61 -18.69 6.02
CA PHE A 122 -2.99 -19.69 7.01
C PHE A 122 -2.01 -20.87 6.98
N THR A 123 -0.90 -20.74 7.71
CA THR A 123 -0.24 -21.86 8.39
C THR A 123 0.26 -21.35 9.73
#